data_AF-A0A8S4G2A7-F1
#
_entry.id   AF-A0A8S4G2A7-F1
#
_cell.length_a   1.000
_cell.length_b   1.000
_cell.length_c   1.000
_cell.angle_alpha   90.00
_cell.angle_beta   90.00
_cell.angle_gamma   90.00
#
_symmetry.space_group_name_H-M   'P 1'
#
loop_
_entity.id
_entity.type
_entity.pdbx_description
1 polymer ?
#
loop_
_entity_poly.entity_id
_entity_poly.type
_entity_poly.pdbx_seq_one_letter_code
_entity_poly.pdbx_strand_id
1 'polypeptide(L)'
;MAFLQRVSSLRKCVSLNGLSSVQTASYHANVIDHYENPRNVGSMDKKDKNVGTGLVGAPACGDVMKLQIKVDADGKIIDAKFKTFGCGSAIASSSLATEWVKGKTVDEALKLKNTDIAKELSLPPVKLHCSMLAEDAIKAALSDYKIKNQQKQ
;
A
#
# COMPACT_ATOMS: atom_id res chain seq x y z
N MET A 1 44.26 -54.40 31.03
CA MET A 1 43.71 -55.41 30.10
C MET A 1 42.24 -55.07 29.88
N ALA A 2 41.93 -54.18 28.94
CA ALA A 2 41.58 -54.54 27.56
C ALA A 2 40.32 -55.41 27.51
N PHE A 3 39.17 -54.84 27.13
CA PHE A 3 38.40 -55.38 26.00
C PHE A 3 37.44 -54.35 25.40
N LEU A 4 37.57 -54.23 24.09
CA LEU A 4 36.90 -53.37 23.12
C LEU A 4 35.66 -54.07 22.54
N GLN A 5 34.83 -53.26 21.85
CA GLN A 5 33.84 -53.64 20.81
C GLN A 5 32.55 -54.32 21.33
N ARG A 6 31.34 -54.05 20.83
CA ARG A 6 30.95 -53.76 19.44
C ARG A 6 29.50 -53.26 19.48
N VAL A 7 29.22 -52.03 19.07
CA VAL A 7 27.84 -51.60 18.76
C VAL A 7 27.72 -51.59 17.24
N SER A 8 27.12 -52.64 16.69
CA SER A 8 26.80 -52.75 15.28
C SER A 8 25.48 -53.47 15.12
N SER A 9 24.41 -52.73 14.79
CA SER A 9 23.61 -53.01 13.59
C SER A 9 22.36 -52.13 13.55
N LEU A 10 22.41 -51.17 12.62
CA LEU A 10 21.33 -50.64 11.81
C LEU A 10 19.88 -51.06 12.16
N ARG A 11 19.08 -50.07 12.60
CA ARG A 11 17.78 -49.84 11.98
C ARG A 11 17.65 -48.36 11.61
N LYS A 12 17.80 -48.11 10.32
CA LYS A 12 17.32 -46.92 9.61
C LYS A 12 15.88 -46.63 10.07
N CYS A 13 15.67 -45.53 10.78
CA CYS A 13 14.36 -44.88 10.81
C CYS A 13 14.51 -43.60 10.00
N VAL A 14 14.14 -43.74 8.73
CA VAL A 14 13.58 -42.76 7.80
C VAL A 14 13.72 -41.28 8.21
N SER A 15 14.43 -40.55 7.36
CA SER A 15 14.36 -39.10 7.23
C SER A 15 12.90 -38.64 7.11
N LEU A 16 12.37 -38.05 8.18
CA LEU A 16 11.17 -37.23 8.11
C LEU A 16 11.65 -35.80 7.86
N ASN A 17 11.79 -35.48 6.57
CA ASN A 17 11.63 -34.12 6.07
C ASN A 17 10.22 -33.65 6.43
N GLY A 18 10.08 -33.16 7.65
CA GLY A 18 8.93 -32.41 8.13
C GLY A 18 9.35 -30.97 8.36
N LEU A 19 9.97 -30.34 7.35
CA LEU A 19 10.00 -28.89 7.29
C LEU A 19 8.54 -28.45 7.22
N SER A 20 8.05 -27.96 8.35
CA SER A 20 6.92 -27.06 8.41
C SER A 20 7.18 -25.97 7.37
N SER A 21 6.55 -26.09 6.21
CA SER A 21 6.30 -24.93 5.38
C SER A 21 5.23 -24.13 6.11
N VAL A 22 5.66 -23.41 7.17
CA VAL A 22 5.07 -22.11 7.41
C VAL A 22 5.24 -21.43 6.05
N GLN A 23 4.14 -21.32 5.31
CA GLN A 23 4.09 -20.46 4.15
C GLN A 23 4.34 -19.07 4.72
N THR A 24 5.62 -18.70 4.85
CA THR A 24 6.03 -17.34 5.04
C THR A 24 5.40 -16.62 3.87
N ALA A 25 4.33 -15.88 4.13
CA ALA A 25 3.69 -15.04 3.14
C ALA A 25 4.75 -14.03 2.72
N SER A 26 5.53 -14.37 1.69
CA SER A 26 6.59 -13.53 1.20
C SER A 26 5.92 -12.36 0.52
N TYR A 27 5.90 -11.22 1.20
CA TYR A 27 5.51 -9.98 0.57
C TYR A 27 6.48 -9.69 -0.58
N HIS A 28 5.96 -9.13 -1.66
CA HIS A 28 6.81 -8.67 -2.75
C HIS A 28 7.80 -7.62 -2.24
N ALA A 29 9.02 -7.59 -2.77
CA ALA A 29 10.07 -6.66 -2.31
C ALA A 29 9.58 -5.20 -2.32
N ASN A 30 8.80 -4.82 -3.35
CA ASN A 30 8.20 -3.48 -3.46
C ASN A 30 7.24 -3.16 -2.30
N VAL A 31 6.46 -4.14 -1.84
CA VAL A 31 5.54 -3.96 -0.71
C VAL A 31 6.32 -3.72 0.57
N ILE A 32 7.39 -4.49 0.78
CA ILE A 32 8.26 -4.37 1.96
C ILE A 32 8.94 -3.00 1.96
N ASP A 33 9.49 -2.60 0.83
CA ASP A 33 10.19 -1.32 0.70
C ASP A 33 9.27 -0.12 0.99
N HIS A 34 8.06 -0.09 0.44
CA HIS A 34 7.07 0.96 0.76
C HIS A 34 6.50 0.86 2.17
N TYR A 35 6.58 -0.29 2.82
CA TYR A 35 6.15 -0.47 4.20
C TYR A 35 7.21 -0.01 5.21
N GLU A 36 8.48 -0.38 5.00
CA GLU A 36 9.59 0.00 5.88
C GLU A 36 9.98 1.47 5.71
N ASN A 37 9.98 1.94 4.46
CA ASN A 37 10.31 3.31 4.10
C ASN A 37 9.13 3.97 3.38
N PRO A 38 8.00 4.28 4.04
CA PRO A 38 6.86 4.90 3.38
C PRO A 38 7.22 6.33 2.96
N ARG A 39 6.95 6.67 1.70
CA ARG A 39 7.25 8.00 1.14
C ARG A 39 6.08 8.92 1.40
N ASN A 40 6.29 10.24 1.46
CA ASN A 40 5.17 11.19 1.52
C ASN A 40 4.21 11.03 2.73
N VAL A 41 4.66 10.42 3.83
CA VAL A 41 3.85 10.34 5.04
C VAL A 41 3.68 11.72 5.66
N GLY A 42 2.44 12.11 5.93
CA GLY A 42 2.18 13.39 6.58
C GLY A 42 0.77 13.90 6.35
N SER A 43 0.57 15.16 6.68
CA SER A 43 -0.71 15.83 6.43
C SER A 43 -0.49 17.26 5.97
N MET A 44 -1.48 17.79 5.28
CA MET A 44 -1.55 19.17 4.81
C MET A 44 -2.74 19.88 5.45
N ASP A 45 -2.72 21.21 5.41
CA ASP A 45 -3.84 22.01 5.89
C ASP A 45 -5.08 21.77 5.02
N LYS A 46 -6.18 21.38 5.67
CA LYS A 46 -7.46 21.13 5.00
C LYS A 46 -8.14 22.42 4.54
N LYS A 47 -7.76 23.56 5.14
CA LYS A 47 -8.33 24.89 4.86
C LYS A 47 -7.75 25.52 3.59
N ASP A 48 -6.61 25.02 3.12
CA ASP A 48 -6.02 25.49 1.87
C ASP A 48 -6.93 25.11 0.68
N LYS A 49 -7.19 26.09 -0.19
CA LYS A 49 -8.06 25.92 -1.36
C LYS A 49 -7.45 24.99 -2.39
N ASN A 50 -6.12 25.00 -2.45
CA ASN A 50 -5.34 24.18 -3.37
C ASN A 50 -5.17 22.74 -2.87
N VAL A 51 -5.68 22.42 -1.69
CA VAL A 51 -5.55 21.08 -1.08
C VAL A 51 -6.88 20.34 -1.14
N GLY A 52 -6.88 19.23 -1.88
CA GLY A 52 -7.94 18.22 -1.87
C GLY A 52 -7.67 17.17 -0.79
N THR A 53 -8.69 16.79 -0.02
CA THR A 53 -8.60 15.76 1.01
C THR A 53 -9.61 14.65 0.76
N GLY A 54 -9.11 13.44 0.53
CA GLY A 54 -9.90 12.21 0.49
C GLY A 54 -9.73 11.44 1.79
N LEU A 55 -10.83 11.07 2.42
CA LEU A 55 -10.86 10.12 3.53
C LEU A 55 -11.78 8.97 3.13
N VAL A 56 -11.23 7.78 3.03
CA VAL A 56 -11.93 6.57 2.60
C VAL A 56 -11.63 5.40 3.53
N GLY A 57 -12.49 4.40 3.51
CA GLY A 57 -12.39 3.22 4.37
C GLY A 57 -13.28 3.31 5.61
N ALA A 58 -13.36 2.19 6.33
CA ALA A 58 -14.25 2.02 7.47
C ALA A 58 -13.45 1.47 8.65
N PRO A 59 -13.57 2.06 9.86
CA PRO A 59 -12.90 1.54 11.05
C PRO A 59 -13.26 0.08 11.37
N ALA A 60 -14.48 -0.33 11.01
CA ALA A 60 -14.96 -1.71 11.21
C ALA A 60 -14.18 -2.74 10.37
N CYS A 61 -13.67 -2.35 9.21
CA CYS A 61 -12.87 -3.23 8.33
C CYS A 61 -11.38 -3.20 8.67
N GLY A 62 -10.95 -2.30 9.56
CA GLY A 62 -9.54 -2.13 9.93
C GLY A 62 -8.70 -1.37 8.90
N ASP A 63 -9.28 -0.93 7.78
CA ASP A 63 -8.59 -0.16 6.74
C ASP A 63 -9.22 1.23 6.59
N VAL A 64 -8.45 2.28 6.87
CA VAL A 64 -8.82 3.69 6.74
C VAL A 64 -7.66 4.46 6.13
N MET A 65 -7.90 5.09 4.99
CA MET A 65 -6.90 5.85 4.26
C MET A 65 -7.31 7.31 4.13
N LYS A 66 -6.40 8.20 4.51
CA LYS A 66 -6.48 9.63 4.28
C LYS A 66 -5.40 10.05 3.29
N LEU A 67 -5.81 10.54 2.13
CA LEU A 67 -4.92 11.06 1.10
C LEU A 67 -5.20 12.54 0.88
N GLN A 68 -4.15 13.34 0.83
CA GLN A 68 -4.23 14.77 0.59
C GLN A 68 -3.34 15.10 -0.60
N ILE A 69 -3.86 15.86 -1.54
CA ILE A 69 -3.13 16.35 -2.72
C ILE A 69 -3.11 17.87 -2.71
N LYS A 70 -2.01 18.46 -3.15
CA LYS A 70 -1.87 19.88 -3.39
C LYS A 70 -1.71 20.12 -4.88
N VAL A 71 -2.61 20.92 -5.44
CA VAL A 71 -2.65 21.23 -6.87
C VAL A 71 -2.19 22.68 -7.07
N ASP A 72 -1.43 22.91 -8.13
CA ASP A 72 -1.02 24.26 -8.54
C ASP A 72 -2.09 24.96 -9.38
N ALA A 73 -1.87 26.23 -9.69
CA ALA A 73 -2.73 27.03 -10.56
C ALA A 73 -2.91 26.41 -11.96
N ASP A 74 -1.90 25.70 -12.47
CA ASP A 74 -1.92 25.00 -13.76
C ASP A 74 -2.68 23.65 -13.72
N GLY A 75 -3.27 23.26 -12.58
CA GLY A 75 -3.99 22.00 -12.44
C GLY A 75 -3.09 20.77 -12.28
N LYS A 76 -1.81 20.97 -11.93
CA LYS A 76 -0.82 19.93 -11.70
C LYS A 76 -0.63 19.64 -10.21
N ILE A 77 -0.52 18.37 -9.82
CA ILE A 77 -0.30 17.95 -8.44
C ILE A 77 1.17 18.17 -8.08
N ILE A 78 1.45 19.14 -7.21
CA ILE A 78 2.83 19.48 -6.79
C ILE A 78 3.28 18.68 -5.58
N ASP A 79 2.35 18.30 -4.71
CA ASP A 79 2.64 17.49 -3.54
C ASP A 79 1.46 16.60 -3.19
N ALA A 80 1.77 15.45 -2.62
CA ALA A 80 0.78 14.50 -2.12
C ALA A 80 1.29 13.97 -0.79
N LYS A 81 0.39 13.85 0.18
CA LYS A 81 0.67 13.28 1.49
C LYS A 81 -0.42 12.29 1.88
N PHE A 82 -0.03 11.23 2.56
CA PHE A 82 -1.00 10.27 3.08
C PHE A 82 -0.79 9.95 4.55
N LYS A 83 -1.88 9.48 5.17
CA LYS A 83 -1.92 8.76 6.43
C LYS A 83 -2.89 7.62 6.27
N THR A 84 -2.46 6.40 6.54
CA THR A 84 -3.29 5.22 6.40
C THR A 84 -3.16 4.34 7.62
N PHE A 85 -4.25 3.70 7.99
CA PHE A 85 -4.34 2.70 9.03
C PHE A 85 -4.84 1.44 8.35
N GLY A 86 -4.08 0.35 8.44
CA GLY A 86 -4.42 -0.89 7.74
C GLY A 86 -3.24 -1.84 7.69
N CYS A 87 -3.41 -2.92 6.93
CA CYS A 87 -2.34 -3.89 6.74
C CYS A 87 -1.14 -3.30 5.94
N GLY A 88 0.04 -3.93 6.04
CA GLY A 88 1.25 -3.46 5.35
C GLY A 88 1.06 -3.26 3.84
N SER A 89 0.22 -4.10 3.20
CA SER A 89 -0.15 -3.94 1.79
C SER A 89 -0.96 -2.66 1.52
N ALA A 90 -1.80 -2.22 2.45
CA ALA A 90 -2.54 -0.96 2.33
C ALA A 90 -1.61 0.25 2.48
N ILE A 91 -0.62 0.18 3.38
CA ILE A 91 0.43 1.20 3.53
C ILE A 91 1.26 1.30 2.25
N ALA A 92 1.71 0.16 1.72
CA ALA A 92 2.47 0.12 0.48
C ALA A 92 1.67 0.69 -0.71
N SER A 93 0.40 0.28 -0.86
CA SER A 93 -0.49 0.80 -1.90
C SER A 93 -0.68 2.31 -1.79
N SER A 94 -0.82 2.82 -0.57
CA SER A 94 -0.98 4.26 -0.30
C SER A 94 0.29 5.05 -0.65
N SER A 95 1.46 4.53 -0.27
CA SER A 95 2.75 5.15 -0.58
C SER A 95 2.98 5.23 -2.08
N LEU A 96 2.81 4.11 -2.78
CA LEU A 96 2.98 4.05 -4.23
C LEU A 96 2.00 5.00 -4.94
N ALA A 97 0.73 5.01 -4.50
CA ALA A 97 -0.28 5.92 -5.02
C ALA A 97 0.15 7.39 -4.88
N THR A 98 0.69 7.81 -3.73
CA THR A 98 1.13 9.20 -3.55
C THR A 98 2.30 9.61 -4.44
N GLU A 99 3.22 8.70 -4.73
CA GLU A 99 4.31 8.97 -5.68
C GLU A 99 3.77 9.10 -7.10
N TRP A 100 2.86 8.21 -7.48
CA TRP A 100 2.31 8.20 -8.83
C TRP A 100 1.42 9.40 -9.14
N VAL A 101 0.71 9.96 -8.17
CA VAL A 101 -0.08 11.19 -8.38
C VAL A 101 0.79 12.44 -8.41
N LYS A 102 1.98 12.41 -7.80
CA LYS A 102 2.86 13.57 -7.76
C LYS A 102 3.39 13.87 -9.17
N GLY A 103 3.26 15.13 -9.60
CA GLY A 103 3.66 15.56 -10.94
C GLY A 103 2.67 15.24 -12.05
N LYS A 104 1.54 14.56 -11.77
CA LYS A 104 0.45 14.35 -12.74
C LYS A 104 -0.56 15.49 -12.68
N THR A 105 -1.29 15.68 -13.77
CA THR A 105 -2.47 16.53 -13.79
C THR A 105 -3.66 15.86 -13.10
N VAL A 106 -4.67 16.64 -12.72
CA VAL A 106 -5.91 16.13 -12.11
C VAL A 106 -6.58 15.06 -12.99
N ASP A 107 -6.59 15.23 -14.31
CA ASP A 107 -7.20 14.28 -15.25
C ASP A 107 -6.37 13.01 -15.45
N GLU A 108 -5.05 13.11 -15.40
CA GLU A 108 -4.17 11.93 -15.43
C GLU A 108 -4.27 11.12 -14.13
N ALA A 109 -4.37 11.80 -12.99
CA ALA A 109 -4.57 11.15 -11.71
C ALA A 109 -5.92 10.40 -11.65
N LEU A 110 -6.96 10.88 -12.34
CA LEU A 110 -8.25 10.18 -12.47
C LEU A 110 -8.18 8.90 -13.33
N LYS A 111 -7.21 8.82 -14.25
CA LYS A 111 -7.03 7.63 -15.11
C LYS A 111 -6.32 6.50 -14.40
N LEU A 112 -5.76 6.74 -13.21
CA LEU A 112 -5.06 5.72 -12.42
C LEU A 112 -6.05 4.66 -11.94
N LYS A 113 -5.76 3.38 -12.23
CA LYS A 113 -6.63 2.26 -11.84
C LYS A 113 -6.00 1.41 -10.77
N ASN A 114 -6.84 0.79 -9.93
CA ASN A 114 -6.44 -0.20 -8.94
C ASN A 114 -5.64 -1.36 -9.55
N THR A 115 -5.91 -1.71 -10.82
CA THR A 115 -5.21 -2.80 -11.53
C THR A 115 -3.73 -2.51 -11.72
N ASP A 116 -3.38 -1.25 -11.97
CA ASP A 116 -1.99 -0.84 -12.19
C ASP A 116 -1.20 -0.90 -10.88
N ILE A 117 -1.81 -0.43 -9.78
CA ILE A 117 -1.25 -0.49 -8.43
C ILE A 117 -1.06 -1.96 -7.99
N ALA A 118 -2.07 -2.81 -8.21
CA ALA A 118 -2.01 -4.21 -7.85
C ALA A 118 -0.93 -4.97 -8.63
N LYS A 119 -0.74 -4.64 -9.91
CA LYS A 119 0.29 -5.23 -10.75
C LYS A 119 1.69 -4.81 -10.31
N GLU A 120 1.90 -3.54 -10.00
CA GLU A 120 3.20 -3.03 -9.54
C GLU A 120 3.64 -3.66 -8.21
N LEU A 121 2.69 -3.83 -7.29
CA LEU A 121 2.93 -4.45 -6.00
C LEU A 121 2.85 -5.98 -6.03
N SER A 122 2.54 -6.58 -7.19
CA SER A 122 2.32 -8.03 -7.37
C SER A 122 1.41 -8.62 -6.29
N LEU A 123 0.28 -7.93 -6.00
CA LEU A 123 -0.60 -8.31 -4.91
C LEU A 123 -1.34 -9.63 -5.23
N PRO A 124 -1.42 -10.57 -4.28
CA PRO A 124 -2.27 -11.73 -4.44
C PRO A 124 -3.75 -11.33 -4.47
N PRO A 125 -4.64 -12.13 -5.07
CA PRO A 125 -6.06 -11.79 -5.26
C PRO A 125 -6.80 -11.43 -3.95
N VAL A 126 -6.36 -11.99 -2.83
CA VAL A 126 -6.95 -11.75 -1.50
C VAL A 126 -6.73 -10.30 -1.02
N LYS A 127 -5.71 -9.60 -1.53
CA LYS A 127 -5.32 -8.25 -1.11
C LYS A 127 -5.68 -7.15 -2.12
N LEU A 128 -6.51 -7.46 -3.12
CA LEU A 128 -6.95 -6.48 -4.12
C LEU A 128 -7.82 -5.34 -3.54
N HIS A 129 -8.44 -5.53 -2.37
CA HIS A 129 -9.17 -4.44 -1.72
C HIS A 129 -8.25 -3.25 -1.35
N CYS A 130 -6.96 -3.51 -1.09
CA CYS A 130 -5.99 -2.45 -0.77
C CYS A 130 -5.73 -1.51 -1.95
N SER A 131 -5.72 -2.04 -3.19
CA SER A 131 -5.54 -1.21 -4.38
C SER A 131 -6.83 -0.45 -4.75
N MET A 132 -8.00 -1.04 -4.50
CA MET A 132 -9.29 -0.35 -4.63
C MET A 132 -9.39 0.84 -3.67
N LEU A 133 -8.99 0.64 -2.41
CA LEU A 133 -8.97 1.71 -1.41
C LEU A 133 -8.07 2.88 -1.83
N ALA A 134 -6.91 2.59 -2.42
CA ALA A 134 -6.00 3.62 -2.92
C ALA A 134 -6.58 4.41 -4.10
N GLU A 135 -7.24 3.74 -5.05
CA GLU A 135 -7.95 4.40 -6.15
C GLU A 135 -9.08 5.30 -5.63
N ASP A 136 -9.90 4.78 -4.72
CA ASP A 136 -11.01 5.52 -4.12
C ASP A 136 -10.52 6.75 -3.35
N ALA A 137 -9.39 6.63 -2.64
CA ALA A 137 -8.76 7.74 -1.94
C ALA A 137 -8.33 8.86 -2.90
N ILE A 138 -7.73 8.50 -4.05
CA ILE A 138 -7.33 9.46 -5.08
C ILE A 138 -8.56 10.18 -5.63
N LYS A 139 -9.60 9.43 -6.03
CA LYS A 139 -10.84 10.00 -6.56
C LYS A 139 -11.53 10.92 -5.55
N ALA A 140 -11.59 10.52 -4.28
CA ALA A 140 -12.15 11.35 -3.22
C ALA A 140 -11.36 12.65 -3.04
N ALA A 141 -10.02 12.60 -3.04
CA ALA A 141 -9.19 13.79 -2.90
C ALA A 141 -9.32 14.76 -4.08
N LEU A 142 -9.39 14.23 -5.31
CA LEU A 142 -9.61 15.03 -6.52
C LEU A 142 -11.02 15.62 -6.55
N SER A 143 -12.02 14.89 -6.07
CA SER A 143 -13.40 15.37 -5.97
C SER A 143 -13.54 16.51 -4.96
N ASP A 144 -12.92 16.39 -3.77
CA ASP A 144 -12.88 17.46 -2.77
C ASP A 144 -12.23 18.73 -3.34
N TYR A 145 -11.11 18.58 -4.07
CA TYR A 145 -10.47 19.70 -4.77
C TYR A 145 -11.39 20.35 -5.81
N LYS A 146 -12.09 19.55 -6.62
CA LYS A 146 -13.04 20.05 -7.63
C LYS A 146 -14.20 20.80 -6.98
N ILE A 147 -14.79 20.26 -5.90
CA ILE A 147 -15.90 20.89 -5.18
C ILE A 147 -15.47 22.26 -4.62
N LYS A 148 -14.29 22.34 -3.98
CA LYS A 148 -13.74 23.59 -3.44
C LYS A 148 -13.53 24.67 -4.50
N ASN A 149 -13.20 24.28 -5.72
CA ASN A 149 -13.01 25.22 -6.83
C ASN A 149 -14.30 25.50 -7.62
N GLN A 150 -15.28 24.58 -7.61
CA GLN A 150 -16.57 24.74 -8.28
C GLN A 150 -17.60 25.55 -7.48
N GLN A 151 -17.49 25.63 -6.14
CA GLN A 151 -18.34 26.48 -5.28
C GLN A 151 -18.19 28.00 -5.53
N LYS A 152 -17.60 28.40 -6.65
CA LYS A 152 -17.31 29.77 -7.04
C LYS A 152 -18.05 30.23 -8.31
N GLN A 153 -19.08 29.51 -8.73
CA GLN A 153 -20.04 29.97 -9.74
C GLN A 153 -21.33 30.44 -9.08
#